data_AF-A0A160HYE6-F1
#
_entry.id   AF-A0A160HYE6-F1
#
_cell.length_a   1.000
_cell.length_b   1.000
_cell.length_c   1.000
_cell.angle_alpha   90.00
_cell.angle_beta   90.00
_cell.angle_gamma   90.00
#
_symmetry.space_group_name_H-M   'P 1'
#
loop_
_entity.id
_entity.type
_entity.pdbx_description
1 polymer ?
#
loop_
_entity_poly.entity_id
_entity_poly.type
_entity_poly.pdbx_seq_one_letter_code
_entity_poly.pdbx_strand_id
1 'polypeptide(L)' 'MIVQPKPVPPDDVLTSRIAGEQYDNAVEAWGEEGWARVSRLCRFFDTMGMRGLDCPPPPRPG' A
#
# COMPACT_ATOMS: atom_id res chain seq x y z
N MET A 1 11.50 -1.98 11.24
CA MET A 1 10.74 -1.39 10.12
C MET A 1 9.66 -0.50 10.71
N ILE A 2 9.48 0.71 10.21
CA ILE A 2 8.46 1.63 10.73
C ILE A 2 7.20 1.44 9.87
N VAL A 3 6.04 1.37 10.52
CA VAL A 3 4.75 1.42 9.82
C VAL A 3 4.47 2.89 9.54
N GLN A 4 4.42 3.26 8.27
CA GLN A 4 4.07 4.62 7.89
C GLN A 4 2.60 4.86 8.29
N PRO A 5 2.30 5.92 9.07
CA PRO A 5 0.92 6.24 9.40
C PRO A 5 0.14 6.58 8.13
N LYS A 6 -1.16 6.28 8.12
CA LYS A 6 -2.03 6.69 7.03
C LYS A 6 -2.01 8.23 6.91
N PRO A 7 -1.95 8.80 5.70
CA PRO A 7 -2.09 10.25 5.50
C PRO A 7 -3.38 10.78 6.11
N VAL A 8 -3.25 11.88 6.86
CA VAL A 8 -4.39 12.63 7.42
C VAL A 8 -4.80 13.70 6.41
N PRO A 9 -6.10 13.82 6.07
CA PRO A 9 -6.54 14.85 5.14
C PRO A 9 -6.32 16.24 5.74
N PRO A 10 -5.75 17.19 4.99
CA PRO A 10 -5.67 18.59 5.42
C PRO A 10 -7.04 19.27 5.29
N ASP A 11 -7.31 20.33 6.06
CA ASP A 11 -8.61 21.01 6.06
C ASP A 11 -9.01 21.57 4.69
N ASP A 12 -8.02 22.01 3.90
CA ASP A 12 -8.24 22.60 2.58
C ASP A 12 -8.68 21.58 1.52
N VAL A 13 -8.58 20.27 1.79
CA VAL A 13 -9.06 19.19 0.90
C VAL A 13 -10.54 19.35 0.55
N LEU A 14 -11.33 19.94 1.45
CA LEU A 14 -12.78 20.13 1.28
C LEU A 14 -13.12 21.25 0.28
N THR A 15 -12.18 22.15 0.02
CA THR A 15 -12.43 23.37 -0.77
C THR A 15 -11.48 23.55 -1.94
N SER A 16 -10.37 22.81 -1.97
CA SER A 16 -9.36 22.84 -3.03
C SER A 16 -9.30 21.50 -3.76
N ARG A 17 -9.61 21.53 -5.06
CA ARG A 17 -9.46 20.35 -5.93
C ARG A 17 -8.03 19.82 -5.96
N ILE A 18 -7.04 20.73 -6.00
CA ILE A 18 -5.63 20.35 -6.06
C ILE A 18 -5.20 19.65 -4.76
N ALA A 19 -5.65 20.15 -3.61
CA ALA A 19 -5.38 19.51 -2.32
C ALA A 19 -6.04 18.13 -2.24
N GLY A 20 -7.27 17.99 -2.77
CA GLY A 20 -7.95 16.71 -2.98
C GLY A 20 -7.11 15.71 -3.77
N GLU A 21 -6.71 16.06 -4.99
CA GLU A 21 -5.93 15.19 -5.87
C GLU A 21 -4.57 14.81 -5.24
N GLN A 22 -3.92 15.73 -4.52
CA GLN A 22 -2.67 15.43 -3.81
C GLN A 22 -2.89 14.46 -2.63
N TYR A 23 -3.96 14.63 -1.86
CA TYR A 23 -4.30 13.73 -0.77
C TYR A 23 -4.63 12.32 -1.28
N ASP A 24 -5.45 12.22 -2.33
CA ASP A 24 -5.82 10.94 -2.94
C ASP A 24 -4.58 10.20 -3.43
N ASN A 25 -3.68 10.89 -4.15
CA ASN A 25 -2.41 10.31 -4.59
C ASN A 25 -1.56 9.80 -3.42
N ALA A 26 -1.52 10.54 -2.30
CA ALA A 26 -0.78 10.12 -1.12
C ALA A 26 -1.39 8.88 -0.44
N VAL A 27 -2.72 8.77 -0.41
CA VAL A 27 -3.43 7.61 0.12
C VAL A 27 -3.21 6.38 -0.75
N GLU A 28 -3.30 6.52 -2.07
CA GLU A 28 -3.04 5.42 -3.01
C GLU A 28 -1.60 4.92 -2.90
N ALA A 29 -0.61 5.82 -2.91
CA ALA A 29 0.80 5.44 -2.73
C ALA A 29 1.05 4.72 -1.39
N TRP A 30 0.48 5.24 -0.29
CA TRP A 30 0.57 4.59 1.03
C TRP A 30 -0.05 3.18 1.01
N GLY A 31 -1.19 3.02 0.32
CA GLY A 31 -1.86 1.74 0.14
C GLY A 31 -1.03 0.74 -0.67
N GLU A 32 -0.49 1.18 -1.81
CA GLU A 32 0.37 0.37 -2.69
C GLU A 32 1.62 -0.14 -1.96
N GLU A 33 2.29 0.74 -1.21
CA GLU A 33 3.46 0.36 -0.40
C GLU A 33 3.11 -0.69 0.67
N GLY A 34 1.98 -0.50 1.34
CA GLY A 34 1.45 -1.45 2.33
C GLY A 34 1.16 -2.82 1.73
N TRP A 35 0.41 -2.85 0.62
CA TRP A 35 0.07 -4.09 -0.08
C TRP A 35 1.28 -4.78 -0.70
N ALA A 36 2.26 -4.04 -1.18
CA ALA A 36 3.52 -4.59 -1.65
C ALA A 36 4.27 -5.31 -0.51
N ARG A 37 4.23 -4.77 0.72
CA ARG A 37 4.81 -5.42 1.89
C ARG A 37 4.04 -6.68 2.29
N VAL A 38 2.72 -6.62 2.34
CA VAL A 38 1.87 -7.79 2.64
C VAL A 38 2.13 -8.90 1.63
N SER A 39 2.20 -8.57 0.34
CA SER A 39 2.51 -9.52 -0.73
C SER A 39 3.87 -10.20 -0.56
N ARG A 40 4.90 -9.45 -0.15
CA ARG A 40 6.22 -10.02 0.17
C ARG A 40 6.16 -10.98 1.35
N LEU A 41 5.42 -10.63 2.40
CA LEU A 41 5.25 -11.49 3.57
C LEU A 41 4.46 -12.76 3.23
N CYS A 42 3.38 -12.66 2.45
CA CYS A 42 2.62 -13.82 1.98
C CYS A 42 3.56 -14.84 1.32
N ARG A 43 4.33 -14.39 0.32
CA ARG A 43 5.28 -15.26 -0.38
C ARG A 43 6.34 -15.85 0.56
N PHE A 44 6.81 -15.07 1.54
CA PHE A 44 7.73 -15.60 2.55
C PHE A 44 7.10 -16.76 3.36
N PHE A 45 5.86 -16.62 3.83
CA PHE A 45 5.18 -17.69 4.56
C PHE A 45 4.85 -18.90 3.68
N ASP A 46 4.48 -18.68 2.42
CA ASP A 46 4.29 -19.74 1.43
C ASP A 46 5.59 -20.55 1.24
N THR A 47 6.74 -19.86 1.10
CA THR A 47 8.05 -20.53 1.01
C THR A 47 8.45 -21.29 2.28
N MET A 48 7.91 -20.93 3.44
CA MET A 48 8.09 -21.67 4.70
C MET A 48 7.13 -22.86 4.86
N GLY A 49 6.28 -23.12 3.87
CA GLY A 49 5.35 -24.26 3.86
C GLY A 49 4.00 -23.98 4.51
N MET A 50 3.63 -22.71 4.73
CA MET A 50 2.29 -22.36 5.18
C MET A 50 1.28 -22.68 4.08
N ARG A 51 0.36 -23.61 4.36
CA ARG A 51 -0.65 -24.06 3.39
C ARG A 51 -1.84 -23.11 3.32
N GLY A 52 -2.45 -23.03 2.13
CA GLY A 52 -3.70 -22.30 1.91
C GLY A 52 -3.54 -20.79 1.68
N LEU A 53 -2.33 -20.33 1.37
CA LEU A 53 -2.09 -18.95 0.97
C LEU A 53 -2.28 -18.78 -0.54
N ASP A 54 -3.05 -17.78 -0.95
CA ASP A 54 -3.10 -17.30 -2.34
C ASP A 54 -2.26 -16.03 -2.43
N CYS A 55 -0.98 -16.20 -2.75
CA CYS A 55 -0.03 -15.10 -2.74
C CYS A 55 0.09 -14.45 -4.12
N PRO A 56 -0.10 -13.13 -4.24
CA PRO A 56 0.02 -12.45 -5.52
C PRO A 56 1.45 -12.60 -6.09
N PRO A 57 1.59 -12.76 -7.41
CA PRO A 57 2.89 -12.89 -8.06
C PRO A 57 3.73 -11.62 -7.85
N PRO A 58 5.07 -11.72 -7.91
CA PRO A 58 5.92 -10.54 -7.87
C PRO A 58 5.60 -9.59 -9.05
N PRO A 59 5.78 -8.27 -8.89
CA PRO A 59 5.66 -7.33 -9.99
C PRO A 59 6.58 -7.75 -11.16
N ARG A 60 6.08 -7.65 -12.40
CA ARG A 60 6.94 -7.85 -13.57
C ARG A 60 7.94 -6.69 -13.65
N PRO A 61 9.22 -6.95 -13.96
CA PRO A 61 10.15 -5.88 -14.33
C PRO A 61 9.56 -5.12 -15.52
N GLY A 62 9.50 -3.79 -15.40
CA GLY A 62 9.13 -2.88 -16.49
C GLY A 62 10.30 -2.59 -17.42
#